data_AF-A0A7S2LS28-F1
#
_entry.id   AF-A0A7S2LS28-F1
#
_cell.length_a   1.000
_cell.length_b   1.000
_cell.length_c   1.000
_cell.angle_alpha   90.00
_cell.angle_beta   90.00
_cell.angle_gamma   90.00
#
_symmetry.space_group_name_H-M   'P 1'
#
loop_
_entity.id
_entity.type
_entity.pdbx_description
1 polymer ?
#
loop_
_entity_poly.entity_id
_entity_poly.type
_entity_poly.pdbx_seq_one_letter_code
_entity_poly.pdbx_strand_id
1 'polypeptide(L)'
;FINDLYDDVAQERGMEFPEDMTNFENCEIGAAMCCWIQDRQANDNNGGCDTPYDDNCIDEDPADNTDICYVDMERDIGSSHVPGGFAVFEGGSEGDTHCHGFAWDEVGEDAIAKYKGNNLFYVSM
;
A
#
# COMPACT_ATOMS: atom_id res chain seq x y z
N PHE A 1 0.99 9.81 -15.11
CA PHE A 1 -0.32 9.13 -15.03
C PHE A 1 -0.78 8.91 -13.59
N ILE A 2 -0.05 8.17 -12.74
CA ILE A 2 -0.46 7.96 -11.33
C ILE A 2 -0.48 9.29 -10.54
N ASN A 3 0.57 10.11 -10.67
CA ASN A 3 0.60 11.43 -10.04
C ASN A 3 -0.51 12.35 -10.57
N ASP A 4 -0.75 12.36 -11.90
CA ASP A 4 -1.85 13.13 -12.49
C ASP A 4 -3.22 12.67 -11.96
N LEU A 5 -3.42 11.35 -11.78
CA LEU A 5 -4.65 10.81 -11.19
C LEU A 5 -4.81 11.22 -9.72
N TYR A 6 -3.70 11.26 -8.97
CA TYR A 6 -3.71 11.75 -7.60
C TYR A 6 -4.09 13.24 -7.53
N ASP A 7 -3.37 14.08 -8.25
CA ASP A 7 -3.47 15.54 -8.18
C ASP A 7 -4.80 16.04 -8.78
N ASP A 8 -5.26 15.48 -9.90
CA ASP A 8 -6.45 15.98 -10.61
C ASP A 8 -7.76 15.31 -10.18
N VAL A 9 -7.71 14.14 -9.55
CA VAL A 9 -8.91 13.34 -9.21
C VAL A 9 -8.94 12.99 -7.73
N ALA A 10 -7.92 12.30 -7.21
CA ALA A 10 -7.94 11.79 -5.84
C ALA A 10 -7.95 12.90 -4.78
N GLN A 11 -7.37 14.07 -5.06
CA GLN A 11 -7.38 15.22 -4.16
C GLN A 11 -8.71 16.00 -4.21
N GLU A 12 -9.39 16.02 -5.35
CA GLU A 12 -10.56 16.88 -5.57
C GLU A 12 -11.91 16.15 -5.50
N ARG A 13 -11.92 14.82 -5.70
CA ARG A 13 -13.15 14.02 -5.82
C ARG A 13 -13.09 12.77 -4.95
N GLY A 14 -14.24 12.33 -4.47
CA GLY A 14 -14.35 11.05 -3.77
C GLY A 14 -14.07 9.89 -4.71
N MET A 15 -13.19 8.98 -4.29
CA MET A 15 -12.96 7.70 -4.94
C MET A 15 -13.71 6.60 -4.22
N GLU A 16 -14.38 5.76 -5.00
CA GLU A 16 -15.09 4.60 -4.48
C GLU A 16 -14.09 3.57 -3.96
N PHE A 17 -14.41 2.97 -2.82
CA PHE A 17 -13.59 1.90 -2.26
C PHE A 17 -13.81 0.63 -3.09
N PRO A 18 -12.75 -0.13 -3.42
CA PRO A 18 -12.88 -1.28 -4.30
C PRO A 18 -13.41 -2.51 -3.54
N GLU A 19 -14.70 -2.49 -3.20
CA GLU A 19 -15.37 -3.57 -2.46
C GLU A 19 -15.36 -4.92 -3.21
N ASP A 20 -15.19 -4.89 -4.54
CA ASP A 20 -15.13 -6.08 -5.40
C ASP A 20 -13.74 -6.74 -5.45
N MET A 21 -12.72 -6.17 -4.78
CA MET A 21 -11.39 -6.79 -4.71
C MET A 21 -11.36 -7.85 -3.61
N THR A 22 -10.78 -9.01 -3.93
CA THR A 22 -10.60 -10.14 -3.00
C THR A 22 -9.98 -9.75 -1.67
N ASN A 23 -9.08 -8.77 -1.70
CA ASN A 23 -8.30 -8.29 -0.55
C ASN A 23 -9.17 -7.59 0.50
N PHE A 24 -10.36 -7.14 0.10
CA PHE A 24 -11.31 -6.44 0.96
C PHE A 24 -12.63 -7.20 1.14
N GLU A 25 -12.71 -8.43 0.61
CA GLU A 25 -13.86 -9.30 0.83
C GLU A 25 -13.89 -9.75 2.30
N ASN A 26 -15.02 -9.53 2.98
CA ASN A 26 -15.24 -9.94 4.38
C ASN A 26 -14.27 -9.29 5.40
N CYS A 27 -13.88 -8.03 5.19
CA CYS A 27 -13.16 -7.26 6.21
C CYS A 27 -13.99 -7.13 7.50
N GLU A 28 -13.57 -7.83 8.56
CA GLU A 28 -14.19 -7.73 9.90
C GLU A 28 -13.82 -6.40 10.59
N ILE A 29 -12.71 -5.79 10.16
CA ILE A 29 -12.21 -4.50 10.63
C ILE A 29 -11.96 -3.58 9.43
N GLY A 30 -12.37 -2.32 9.55
CA GLY A 30 -12.08 -1.29 8.56
C GLY A 30 -10.64 -0.82 8.70
N ALA A 31 -9.69 -1.59 8.19
CA ALA A 31 -8.29 -1.23 8.16
C ALA A 31 -7.59 -1.81 6.94
N ALA A 32 -6.64 -1.06 6.40
CA ALA A 32 -5.76 -1.51 5.33
C ALA A 32 -4.32 -1.12 5.65
N MET A 33 -3.40 -1.98 5.22
CA MET A 33 -1.97 -1.76 5.30
C MET A 33 -1.36 -2.08 3.95
N CYS A 34 -0.60 -1.14 3.41
CA CYS A 34 0.16 -1.29 2.19
C CYS A 34 1.63 -1.30 2.56
N CYS A 35 2.36 -2.30 2.07
CA CYS A 35 3.79 -2.46 2.28
C CYS A 35 4.47 -2.54 0.93
N TRP A 36 5.60 -1.86 0.79
CA TRP A 36 6.35 -1.79 -0.45
C TRP A 36 7.81 -2.12 -0.18
N ILE A 37 8.43 -2.78 -1.16
CA ILE A 37 9.85 -3.16 -1.18
C ILE A 37 10.62 -2.39 -2.27
N GLN A 38 9.98 -1.39 -2.87
CA GLN A 38 10.56 -0.51 -3.88
C GLN A 38 9.96 0.88 -3.69
N ASP A 39 10.81 1.90 -3.70
CA ASP A 39 10.35 3.29 -3.72
C ASP A 39 9.87 3.65 -5.13
N ARG A 40 8.63 4.12 -5.23
CA ARG A 40 8.01 4.54 -6.49
C ARG A 40 7.49 5.96 -6.43
N GLN A 41 7.65 6.67 -5.31
CA GLN A 41 7.09 7.98 -5.07
C GLN A 41 8.18 9.04 -4.89
N ALA A 42 8.28 9.95 -5.84
CA ALA A 42 9.19 11.08 -5.74
C ALA A 42 8.69 12.14 -4.72
N ASN A 43 9.60 12.67 -3.89
CA ASN A 43 9.38 13.77 -2.94
C ASN A 43 8.40 13.52 -1.78
N ASP A 44 8.20 12.27 -1.36
CA ASP A 44 7.38 11.96 -0.19
C ASP A 44 8.20 11.68 1.10
N ASN A 45 9.54 11.60 0.96
CA ASN A 45 10.49 11.27 2.03
C ASN A 45 10.29 9.84 2.59
N ASN A 46 9.81 8.91 1.76
CA ASN A 46 9.63 7.50 2.10
C ASN A 46 10.60 6.56 1.37
N GLY A 47 11.71 7.07 0.84
CA GLY A 47 12.74 6.24 0.22
C GLY A 47 13.82 6.99 -0.54
N GLY A 48 14.51 6.27 -1.43
CA GLY A 48 15.65 6.73 -2.21
C GLY A 48 15.34 7.42 -3.54
N CYS A 49 14.07 7.67 -3.89
CA CYS A 49 13.65 8.24 -5.17
C CYS A 49 14.04 9.74 -5.32
N ASP A 50 15.31 9.98 -5.62
CA ASP A 50 15.97 11.30 -5.69
C ASP A 50 15.92 11.93 -7.10
N THR A 51 16.18 13.24 -7.20
CA THR A 51 16.34 13.89 -8.51
C THR A 51 17.68 13.54 -9.18
N PRO A 52 17.72 13.31 -10.52
CA PRO A 52 16.59 13.25 -11.44
C PRO A 52 15.85 11.90 -11.38
N TYR A 53 14.52 11.95 -11.24
CA TYR A 53 13.70 10.77 -10.94
C TYR A 53 13.76 9.67 -12.01
N ASP A 54 13.91 10.04 -13.28
CA ASP A 54 13.98 9.07 -14.38
C ASP A 54 15.20 8.15 -14.29
N ASP A 55 16.27 8.59 -13.60
CA ASP A 55 17.50 7.82 -13.43
C ASP A 55 17.63 7.24 -12.01
N ASN A 56 17.15 7.98 -10.99
CA ASN A 56 17.38 7.70 -9.57
C ASN A 56 16.12 7.23 -8.82
N CYS A 57 15.07 6.79 -9.52
CA CYS A 57 13.93 6.10 -8.90
C CYS A 57 13.70 4.70 -9.48
N ILE A 58 14.56 4.27 -10.41
CA ILE A 58 14.45 2.94 -11.00
C ILE A 58 15.14 1.96 -10.05
N ASP A 59 14.34 1.08 -9.43
CA ASP A 59 14.84 0.03 -8.54
C ASP A 59 15.53 0.57 -7.28
N GLU A 60 15.04 1.70 -6.75
CA GLU A 60 15.49 2.22 -5.47
C GLU A 60 14.73 1.61 -4.29
N ASP A 61 15.45 1.47 -3.19
CA ASP A 61 14.90 0.95 -1.94
C ASP A 61 14.02 2.01 -1.26
N PRO A 62 12.90 1.58 -0.64
CA PRO A 62 12.10 2.47 0.19
C PRO A 62 12.79 2.70 1.54
N ALA A 63 12.32 3.66 2.31
CA ALA A 63 12.84 3.91 3.65
C ALA A 63 12.40 2.76 4.58
N ASP A 64 13.33 2.15 5.30
CA ASP A 64 12.97 1.07 6.22
C ASP A 64 12.17 1.57 7.44
N ASN A 65 10.93 1.06 7.59
CA ASN A 65 10.10 1.29 8.76
C ASN A 65 9.50 0.00 9.34
N THR A 66 9.80 -1.16 8.76
CA THR A 66 9.20 -2.44 9.12
C THR A 66 10.05 -3.61 8.64
N ASP A 67 10.13 -4.65 9.48
CA ASP A 67 10.67 -5.95 9.10
C ASP A 67 9.52 -6.93 8.76
N ILE A 68 9.53 -7.51 7.55
CA ILE A 68 8.60 -8.59 7.18
C ILE A 68 9.22 -9.92 7.56
N CYS A 69 8.88 -10.47 8.73
CA CYS A 69 9.47 -11.75 9.17
C CYS A 69 8.88 -13.00 8.46
N TYR A 70 7.62 -12.94 8.05
CA TYR A 70 6.88 -14.10 7.56
C TYR A 70 5.67 -13.71 6.72
N VAL A 71 5.47 -14.39 5.59
CA VAL A 71 4.28 -14.26 4.75
C VAL A 71 3.66 -15.64 4.55
N ASP A 72 2.38 -15.76 4.86
CA ASP A 72 1.58 -16.95 4.62
C ASP A 72 0.65 -16.73 3.43
N MET A 73 1.00 -17.33 2.29
CA MET A 73 0.27 -17.14 1.04
C MET A 73 -1.05 -17.93 1.02
N GLU A 74 -1.24 -18.91 1.91
CA GLU A 74 -2.53 -19.62 2.03
C GLU A 74 -3.61 -18.74 2.64
N ARG A 75 -3.22 -17.70 3.40
CA ARG A 75 -4.17 -16.76 4.01
C ARG A 75 -4.80 -15.80 3.01
N ASP A 76 -4.15 -15.59 1.86
CA ASP A 76 -4.68 -14.76 0.78
C ASP A 76 -4.18 -15.24 -0.59
N ILE A 77 -4.82 -16.31 -1.07
CA ILE A 77 -4.56 -16.93 -2.39
C ILE A 77 -4.88 -15.94 -3.52
N GLY A 78 -5.86 -15.05 -3.32
CA GLY A 78 -6.27 -14.04 -4.29
C GLY A 78 -5.15 -13.04 -4.56
N SER A 79 -4.59 -12.45 -3.49
CA SER A 79 -3.47 -11.50 -3.59
C SER A 79 -2.15 -12.16 -3.98
N SER A 80 -1.87 -13.35 -3.43
CA SER A 80 -0.57 -14.00 -3.62
C SER A 80 -0.41 -14.63 -5.01
N HIS A 81 -1.53 -14.84 -5.73
CA HIS A 81 -1.58 -15.50 -7.05
C HIS A 81 -0.94 -16.90 -7.09
N VAL A 82 -0.79 -17.54 -5.92
CA VAL A 82 -0.28 -18.90 -5.77
C VAL A 82 -1.24 -19.71 -4.90
N PRO A 83 -1.34 -21.04 -5.11
CA PRO A 83 -2.28 -21.87 -4.33
C PRO A 83 -1.99 -21.96 -2.83
N GLY A 84 -0.80 -21.55 -2.39
CA GLY A 84 -0.35 -21.65 -1.01
C GLY A 84 1.18 -21.64 -0.88
N GLY A 85 1.64 -21.79 0.35
CA GLY A 85 3.05 -21.74 0.73
C GLY A 85 3.36 -20.58 1.67
N PHE A 86 4.62 -20.49 2.09
CA PHE A 86 5.08 -19.43 2.97
C PHE A 86 6.48 -18.95 2.61
N ALA A 87 6.78 -17.71 2.99
CA ALA A 87 8.12 -17.14 2.97
C ALA A 87 8.53 -16.77 4.41
N VAL A 88 9.78 -17.07 4.78
CA VAL A 88 10.38 -16.67 6.06
C VAL A 88 11.58 -15.80 5.73
N PHE A 89 11.68 -14.67 6.42
CA PHE A 89 12.81 -13.77 6.30
C PHE A 89 13.47 -13.65 7.67
N GLU A 90 14.75 -14.01 7.72
CA GLU A 90 15.51 -14.03 8.97
C GLU A 90 16.50 -12.86 8.96
N GLY A 91 16.42 -12.01 9.99
CA GLY A 91 17.40 -10.96 10.24
C GLY A 91 17.47 -9.88 9.15
N GLY A 92 16.31 -9.41 8.66
CA GLY A 92 16.22 -8.33 7.67
C GLY A 92 16.54 -8.78 6.24
N SER A 93 16.45 -10.09 5.95
CA SER A 93 16.77 -10.64 4.62
C SER A 93 15.76 -10.25 3.51
N GLU A 94 14.62 -9.69 3.88
CA GLU A 94 13.60 -9.12 3.01
C GLU A 94 14.03 -7.82 2.34
N GLY A 95 15.04 -7.13 2.91
CA GLY A 95 15.47 -5.80 2.48
C GLY A 95 14.64 -4.68 3.14
N ASP A 96 14.91 -3.44 2.74
CA ASP A 96 14.19 -2.29 3.29
C ASP A 96 12.71 -2.38 2.89
N THR A 97 11.81 -2.35 3.89
CA THR A 97 10.37 -2.37 3.66
C THR A 97 9.72 -1.17 4.31
N HIS A 98 8.83 -0.53 3.57
CA HIS A 98 8.04 0.59 4.06
C HIS A 98 6.57 0.25 4.05
N CYS A 99 5.92 0.36 5.20
CA CYS A 99 4.49 0.14 5.34
C CYS A 99 3.76 1.38 5.83
N HIS A 100 2.64 1.69 5.19
CA HIS A 100 1.65 2.64 5.66
C HIS A 100 0.31 1.96 5.84
N GLY A 101 -0.45 2.39 6.84
CA GLY A 101 -1.78 1.87 7.08
C GLY A 101 -2.73 2.94 7.57
N PHE A 102 -4.01 2.69 7.35
CA PHE A 102 -5.08 3.53 7.84
C PHE A 102 -6.27 2.66 8.27
N ALA A 103 -7.11 3.23 9.12
CA ALA A 103 -8.33 2.60 9.59
C ALA A 103 -9.53 3.52 9.35
N TRP A 104 -10.71 2.94 9.17
CA TRP A 104 -11.98 3.63 8.99
C TRP A 104 -13.08 2.91 9.78
N ASP A 105 -14.18 3.63 10.03
CA ASP A 105 -15.40 3.04 10.58
C ASP A 105 -16.26 2.46 9.44
N GLU A 106 -16.71 1.21 9.57
CA GLU A 106 -17.59 0.57 8.58
C GLU A 106 -19.02 1.14 8.58
N VAL A 107 -19.42 1.78 9.68
CA VAL A 107 -20.78 2.28 9.90
C VAL A 107 -20.82 3.81 9.97
N GLY A 108 -19.68 4.47 9.80
CA GLY A 108 -19.49 5.90 9.98
C GLY A 108 -19.92 6.72 8.75
N GLU A 109 -20.59 7.85 8.99
CA GLU A 109 -20.71 8.93 7.99
C GLU A 109 -19.59 9.99 8.15
N ASP A 110 -18.58 9.69 8.96
CA ASP A 110 -17.47 10.60 9.18
C ASP A 110 -16.56 10.68 7.95
N ALA A 111 -15.68 11.67 7.94
CA ALA A 111 -14.83 11.94 6.78
C ALA A 111 -13.91 10.75 6.45
N ILE A 112 -13.49 9.99 7.45
CA ILE A 112 -12.56 8.87 7.27
C ILE A 112 -13.23 7.74 6.49
N ALA A 113 -14.47 7.38 6.85
CA ALA A 113 -15.26 6.39 6.12
C ALA A 113 -15.63 6.86 4.70
N LYS A 114 -15.98 8.14 4.53
CA LYS A 114 -16.36 8.72 3.23
C LYS A 114 -15.22 8.78 2.22
N TYR A 115 -14.00 9.02 2.68
CA TYR A 115 -12.81 9.15 1.83
C TYR A 115 -11.87 7.94 1.94
N LYS A 116 -12.37 6.77 2.40
CA LYS A 116 -11.55 5.57 2.54
C LYS A 116 -10.94 5.09 1.21
N GLY A 117 -11.63 5.27 0.07
CA GLY A 117 -11.09 4.98 -1.26
C GLY A 117 -9.95 5.93 -1.65
N ASN A 118 -10.07 7.22 -1.31
CA ASN A 118 -8.99 8.20 -1.51
C ASN A 118 -7.76 7.88 -0.66
N ASN A 119 -7.98 7.54 0.62
CA ASN A 119 -6.92 7.12 1.52
C ASN A 119 -6.26 5.82 1.04
N LEU A 120 -7.04 4.85 0.55
CA LEU A 120 -6.48 3.62 0.00
C LEU A 120 -5.54 3.92 -1.17
N PHE A 121 -5.99 4.73 -2.12
CA PHE A 121 -5.16 5.12 -3.25
C PHE A 121 -3.88 5.83 -2.78
N TYR A 122 -4.01 6.84 -1.91
CA TYR A 122 -2.87 7.59 -1.39
C TYR A 122 -1.86 6.72 -0.65
N VAL A 123 -2.32 5.81 0.21
CA VAL A 123 -1.48 4.90 1.01
C VAL A 123 -0.93 3.74 0.17
N SER A 124 -1.43 3.52 -1.05
CA SER A 124 -0.96 2.45 -1.94
C SER A 124 0.03 2.92 -3.01
N MET A 125 0.21 4.23 -3.16
CA MET A 125 1.20 4.78 -4.10
C MET A 125 2.61 4.53 -3.59
#